data_AF-A0AAD5GIA1-F1
#
_entry.id   AF-A0AAD5GIA1-F1
#
_cell.length_a   1.000
_cell.length_b   1.000
_cell.length_c   1.000
_cell.angle_alpha   90.00
_cell.angle_beta   90.00
_cell.angle_gamma   90.00
#
_symmetry.space_group_name_H-M   'P 1'
#
loop_
_entity.id
_entity.type
_entity.pdbx_description
1 polymer ?
#
loop_
_entity_poly.entity_id
_entity_poly.type
_entity_poly.pdbx_seq_one_letter_code
_entity_poly.pdbx_strand_id
1 'polypeptide(L)'
;MERDCLIAHGASANLHERLFTLSDCSEMHVCRKCKRMASVIQRSVSGGHKIRGPYCRICDSMEDVIKVSVPYGAKLLSQELFSMGISLKYDTELC
;
A
#
# COMPACT_ATOMS: atom_id res chain seq x y z
N MET A 1 8.01 -10.22 22.82
CA MET A 1 7.49 -10.18 24.21
C MET A 1 6.71 -8.88 24.47
N GLU A 2 7.25 -7.69 24.17
CA GLU A 2 6.55 -6.42 24.44
C GLU A 2 5.18 -6.29 23.74
N ARG A 3 5.09 -6.74 22.49
CA ARG A 3 3.82 -6.76 21.73
C ARG A 3 2.73 -7.53 22.48
N ASP A 4 3.05 -8.73 22.96
CA ASP A 4 2.06 -9.63 23.56
C ASP A 4 1.57 -9.08 24.91
N CYS A 5 2.44 -8.39 25.67
CA CYS A 5 2.03 -7.65 26.87
C CYS A 5 1.04 -6.51 26.54
N LEU A 6 1.30 -5.72 25.50
CA LEU A 6 0.40 -4.64 25.09
C LEU A 6 -0.97 -5.17 24.65
N ILE A 7 -1.00 -6.33 23.96
CA ILE A 7 -2.24 -7.00 23.59
C ILE A 7 -2.99 -7.47 24.84
N ALA A 8 -2.30 -8.10 25.80
CA ALA A 8 -2.91 -8.60 27.04
C ALA A 8 -3.55 -7.48 27.89
N HIS A 9 -2.97 -6.27 27.86
CA HIS A 9 -3.54 -5.08 28.52
C HIS A 9 -4.63 -4.37 27.71
N GLY A 10 -4.94 -4.82 26.49
CA GLY A 10 -5.91 -4.14 25.62
C GLY A 10 -5.44 -2.76 25.12
N ALA A 11 -4.13 -2.48 25.18
CA ALA A 11 -3.55 -1.20 24.81
C ALA A 11 -3.32 -1.08 23.29
N SER A 12 -4.39 -1.20 22.50
CA SER A 12 -4.34 -1.23 21.04
C SER A 12 -3.78 0.05 20.41
N ALA A 13 -4.11 1.22 20.97
CA ALA A 13 -3.59 2.51 20.51
C ALA A 13 -2.06 2.58 20.67
N ASN A 14 -1.53 2.17 21.82
CA ASN A 14 -0.08 2.14 22.08
C ASN A 14 0.64 1.12 21.18
N LEU A 15 0.00 -0.02 20.90
CA LEU A 15 0.54 -1.01 19.96
C LEU A 15 0.63 -0.43 18.55
N HIS A 16 -0.43 0.22 18.07
CA HIS A 16 -0.44 0.89 16.77
C HIS A 16 0.59 2.03 16.70
N GLU A 17 0.69 2.86 17.74
CA GLU A 17 1.69 3.91 17.80
C GLU A 17 3.11 3.35 17.68
N ARG A 18 3.45 2.33 18.47
CA ARG A 18 4.80 1.75 18.49
C ARG A 18 5.15 0.98 17.23
N LEU A 19 4.24 0.17 16.72
CA LEU A 19 4.53 -0.74 15.59
C LEU A 19 4.17 -0.18 14.22
N PHE A 20 3.42 0.92 14.15
CA PHE A 20 3.04 1.53 12.88
C PHE A 20 3.44 3.00 12.83
N THR A 21 2.87 3.86 13.66
CA THR A 21 3.05 5.32 13.55
C THR A 21 4.51 5.75 13.73
N LEU A 22 5.19 5.22 14.76
CA LEU A 22 6.57 5.57 15.11
C LEU A 22 7.62 4.66 14.46
N SER A 23 7.22 3.49 13.97
CA SER A 23 8.13 2.49 13.42
C SER A 23 8.34 2.68 11.92
N ASP A 24 7.31 2.39 11.12
CA ASP A 24 7.45 2.25 9.68
C ASP A 24 6.20 2.65 8.88
N CYS A 25 5.47 3.67 9.35
CA CYS A 25 4.33 4.23 8.62
C CYS A 25 4.74 4.67 7.20
N SER A 26 4.06 4.14 6.18
CA SER A 26 4.34 4.45 4.78
C SER A 26 3.06 4.51 3.94
N GLU A 27 3.14 5.13 2.76
CA GLU A 27 2.03 5.19 1.82
C GLU A 27 2.20 4.16 0.68
N MET A 28 1.10 3.49 0.34
CA MET A 28 0.99 2.58 -0.80
C MET A 28 -0.23 2.95 -1.64
N HIS A 29 -0.12 2.73 -2.95
CA HIS A 29 -1.25 2.90 -3.86
C HIS A 29 -1.85 1.55 -4.21
N VAL A 30 -3.17 1.44 -4.13
CA VAL A 30 -3.91 0.21 -4.43
C VAL A 30 -5.00 0.52 -5.44
N CYS A 31 -5.13 -0.31 -6.47
CA CYS A 31 -6.21 -0.19 -7.44
C CYS A 31 -7.45 -0.93 -6.93
N ARG A 32 -8.60 -0.26 -6.85
CA ARG A 32 -9.86 -0.82 -6.37
C ARG A 32 -10.42 -1.90 -7.29
N LYS A 33 -10.16 -1.81 -8.60
CA LYS A 33 -10.63 -2.77 -9.61
C LYS A 33 -9.86 -4.10 -9.56
N CYS A 34 -8.53 -4.07 -9.73
CA CYS A 34 -7.73 -5.31 -9.74
C CYS A 34 -7.25 -5.74 -8.35
N LYS A 35 -7.47 -4.93 -7.31
CA LYS A 35 -7.08 -5.17 -5.91
C LYS A 35 -5.57 -5.32 -5.71
N ARG A 36 -4.74 -4.88 -6.65
CA ARG A 36 -3.27 -4.99 -6.57
C ARG A 36 -2.63 -3.64 -6.28
N MET A 37 -1.39 -3.68 -5.80
CA MET A 37 -0.57 -2.50 -5.64
C MET A 37 -0.33 -1.82 -7.00
N ALA A 38 -0.56 -0.52 -7.06
CA ALA A 38 -0.26 0.32 -8.21
C ALA A 38 1.11 1.00 -8.02
N SER A 39 1.90 1.05 -9.09
CA SER A 39 3.20 1.74 -9.09
C SER A 39 3.04 3.21 -9.47
N VAL A 40 3.86 4.08 -8.89
CA VAL A 40 4.02 5.46 -9.39
C VAL A 40 4.96 5.42 -10.59
N ILE A 41 4.48 5.80 -11.77
CA ILE A 41 5.26 5.79 -13.00
C ILE A 41 5.24 7.17 -13.65
N GLN A 42 6.22 7.41 -14.51
CA GLN A 42 6.22 8.55 -15.42
C GLN A 42 5.66 8.09 -16.77
N ARG A 43 4.49 8.62 -17.16
CA ARG A 43 3.81 8.27 -18.42
C ARG A 43 3.72 9.49 -19.34
N SER A 44 3.83 9.28 -20.64
CA SER A 44 3.55 10.31 -21.65
C SER A 44 2.05 10.39 -21.89
N VAL A 45 1.49 11.59 -21.80
CA VAL A 45 0.07 11.84 -22.09
C VAL A 45 -0.06 12.44 -23.48
N SER A 46 -1.22 12.22 -24.12
CA SER A 46 -1.63 12.81 -25.40
C SER A 46 -1.37 14.33 -25.37
N GLY A 47 -0.32 14.77 -26.07
CA GLY A 47 0.22 16.14 -25.97
C GLY A 47 1.72 16.22 -25.68
N GLY A 48 2.43 15.08 -25.54
CA GLY A 48 3.89 15.05 -25.39
C GLY A 48 4.41 15.36 -23.99
N HIS A 49 3.51 15.76 -23.07
CA HIS A 49 3.84 16.02 -21.68
C HIS A 49 4.00 14.71 -20.89
N LYS A 50 5.03 14.64 -20.04
CA LYS A 50 5.28 13.52 -19.13
C LYS A 50 4.68 13.83 -17.77
N ILE A 51 3.76 12.99 -17.30
CA ILE A 51 3.12 13.13 -15.98
C ILE A 51 3.60 11.98 -15.09
N ARG A 52 4.03 12.31 -13.87
CA ARG A 52 4.36 11.34 -12.82
C ARG A 52 3.15 11.17 -11.90
N GLY A 53 2.67 9.94 -11.76
CA GLY A 53 1.51 9.67 -10.91
C GLY A 53 1.27 8.19 -10.65
N PRO A 54 0.38 7.87 -9.69
CA PRO A 54 -0.06 6.51 -9.45
C PRO A 54 -0.81 6.00 -10.67
N TYR A 55 -0.42 4.82 -11.15
CA TYR A 55 -1.06 4.22 -12.32
C TYR A 55 -1.11 2.71 -12.18
N CYS A 56 -2.30 2.15 -12.41
CA CYS A 56 -2.45 0.72 -12.48
C CYS A 56 -2.08 0.22 -13.88
N ARG A 57 -0.96 -0.50 -14.01
CA ARG A 57 -0.52 -1.11 -15.28
C ARG A 57 -1.39 -2.28 -15.75
N ILE A 58 -2.26 -2.79 -14.87
CA ILE A 58 -3.11 -3.97 -15.17
C ILE A 58 -4.47 -3.52 -15.71
N CYS A 59 -5.02 -2.44 -15.14
CA CYS A 59 -6.30 -1.88 -15.58
C CYS A 59 -6.14 -0.70 -16.54
N ASP A 60 -4.91 -0.30 -16.85
CA ASP A 60 -4.56 0.88 -17.64
C ASP A 60 -5.32 2.16 -17.26
N SER A 61 -5.54 2.35 -15.95
CA SER A 61 -6.26 3.49 -15.41
C SER A 61 -5.60 4.04 -14.14
N MET A 62 -5.81 5.34 -13.94
CA MET A 62 -5.45 6.08 -12.72
C MET A 62 -6.68 6.33 -11.84
N GLU A 63 -7.91 6.21 -12.36
CA GLU A 63 -9.14 6.70 -11.71
C GLU A 63 -9.46 5.92 -10.42
N ASP A 64 -9.29 4.59 -10.45
CA ASP A 64 -9.62 3.72 -9.33
C ASP A 64 -8.44 3.47 -8.37
N VAL A 65 -7.37 4.27 -8.45
CA VAL A 65 -6.20 4.11 -7.59
C VAL A 65 -6.34 4.96 -6.35
N ILE A 66 -6.45 4.30 -5.20
CA ILE A 66 -6.50 4.96 -3.89
C ILE A 66 -5.16 4.88 -3.19
N LYS A 67 -4.96 5.79 -2.23
CA LYS A 67 -3.81 5.81 -1.34
C LYS A 67 -4.22 5.18 0.00
N VAL A 68 -3.40 4.28 0.51
CA VAL A 68 -3.57 3.61 1.81
C VAL A 68 -2.29 3.70 2.63
N SER A 69 -2.43 3.82 3.93
CA SER A 69 -1.32 3.82 4.88
C SER A 69 -1.03 2.38 5.32
N VAL A 70 0.23 1.96 5.18
CA VAL A 70 0.69 0.59 5.46
C VAL A 70 2.08 0.61 6.09
N PRO A 71 2.44 -0.38 6.92
CA PRO A 71 3.83 -0.55 7.35
C PRO A 71 4.73 -0.74 6.13
N TYR A 72 5.88 -0.08 6.09
CA TYR A 72 6.84 -0.20 5.00
C TYR A 72 7.30 -1.66 4.84
N GLY A 73 7.45 -2.40 5.95
CA GLY A 73 7.78 -3.82 5.89
C GLY A 73 6.73 -4.64 5.13
N ALA A 74 5.45 -4.34 5.31
CA ALA A 74 4.37 -4.99 4.58
C ALA A 74 4.37 -4.62 3.08
N LYS A 75 4.64 -3.35 2.76
CA LYS A 75 4.80 -2.89 1.37
C LYS A 75 5.93 -3.62 0.65
N LEU A 76 7.08 -3.77 1.31
CA LEU A 76 8.24 -4.48 0.76
C LEU A 76 7.95 -5.98 0.59
N LEU A 77 7.34 -6.63 1.59
CA LEU A 77 6.92 -8.03 1.49
C LEU A 77 6.04 -8.28 0.26
N SER A 78 5.15 -7.35 -0.04
CA SER A 78 4.26 -7.43 -1.19
C SER A 78 5.01 -7.33 -2.52
N GLN A 79 6.08 -6.54 -2.56
CA GLN A 79 6.96 -6.39 -3.73
C GLN A 79 7.82 -7.64 -3.96
N GLU A 80 8.37 -8.20 -2.90
CA GLU A 80 9.18 -9.43 -2.97
C GLU A 80 8.33 -10.65 -3.34
N LEU A 81 7.13 -10.77 -2.79
CA LEU A 81 6.21 -11.84 -3.23
C LEU A 81 5.86 -11.69 -4.72
N PHE A 82 5.66 -10.45 -5.18
CA PHE A 82 5.40 -10.20 -6.60
C PHE A 82 6.60 -10.54 -7.49
N SER A 83 7.83 -10.32 -7.02
CA SER A 83 9.06 -10.71 -7.75
C SER A 83 9.17 -12.24 -7.90
N MET A 84 8.62 -12.99 -6.95
CA MET A 84 8.49 -14.45 -6.99
C MET A 84 7.27 -14.96 -7.76
N GLY A 85 6.47 -14.07 -8.38
CA GLY A 85 5.26 -14.42 -9.11
C GLY A 85 4.01 -14.61 -8.24
N ILE A 86 4.07 -14.30 -6.95
CA ILE A 86 2.93 -14.36 -6.02
C ILE A 86 2.28 -12.99 -5.93
N SER A 87 1.00 -12.89 -6.31
CA SER A 87 0.25 -11.63 -6.26
C SER A 87 -0.67 -11.58 -5.05
N LEU A 88 -0.40 -10.65 -4.13
CA LEU A 88 -1.35 -10.28 -3.08
C LEU A 88 -2.48 -9.42 -3.62
N LYS A 89 -3.67 -9.58 -3.06
CA LYS A 89 -4.87 -8.77 -3.35
C LYS A 89 -5.37 -8.10 -2.07
N TYR A 90 -5.64 -6.81 -2.14
CA TYR A 90 -6.15 -5.98 -1.05
C TYR A 90 -7.59 -5.57 -1.35
N ASP A 91 -8.51 -5.94 -0.47
CA ASP A 91 -9.84 -5.33 -0.49
C ASP A 91 -9.82 -4.02 0.28
N THR A 92 -10.42 -2.98 -0.31
CA THR A 92 -10.36 -1.63 0.26
C THR A 92 -11.76 -1.07 0.32
N GLU A 93 -12.20 -0.75 1.53
CA GLU A 93 -13.47 -0.10 1.81
C GLU A 93 -13.22 1.36 2.20
N LEU A 94 -14.17 2.24 1.86
CA LEU A 94 -14.14 3.62 2.34
C LEU A 94 -14.81 3.63 3.71
N CYS A 95 -14.03 3.93 4.75
CA CYS A 95 -14.55 4.20 6.09
C CYS A 95 -15.16 5.60 6.18
#